data_AF-A0A8T1YJ39-F1
#
_entry.id   AF-A0A8T1YJ39-F1
#
_cell.length_a   1.000
_cell.length_b   1.000
_cell.length_c   1.000
_cell.angle_alpha   90.00
_cell.angle_beta   90.00
_cell.angle_gamma   90.00
#
_symmetry.space_group_name_H-M   'P 1'
#
loop_
_entity.id
_entity.type
_entity.pdbx_description
1 polymer ?
#
loop_
_entity_poly.entity_id
_entity_poly.type
_entity_poly.pdbx_seq_one_letter_code
_entity_poly.pdbx_strand_id
1 'polypeptide(L)'
;MALLALSHFIPHRLRRNHRRNQCRCCSSSATNEGSTAVVWFKHDLRVDDHPGLLDASKHSAVIPLYVLDRRILSRYTTDTLELAILALEELRKTLKKQGSNLMLRYGNAENVIADLVKEVRAHSVFVEEEVEYHLCDVLDGVKKKLEGFSLSGEPPRIVFWRTPFYESQNLTDLPQSWEEFKKLNLPISLPVPAARFSSPGSELQWGSVPTLDDLKDYLKESLCEKENRWREMAQASAERVLMERLGNLKESSMEPNVDGSLGKKVDNSAFVTNKRDTVGGGNEAVLNALAGYLRYLEGTSRDDWQEVHARLRDAEIRPGASFFSLFGPVLHLGIVSRRSVHYEAIEYEKERNAGFISPFGYSAATVSAATDAVCSMEWYYLVALNRERIDEKRHAIRIWRWKGYLIQYTVVGNEGPAVLLVHGFGAFLEHYRDNVDNIVNSKNRVWTITVLGFGKSEKPNIIYTELLWAELLRDFMIEVVGEPAHCVGNSIGGYFVALMAFLWPALVKSVVLVNSAGNVVPGYSPLPISRERRVPFGAQLGARLLLFFLQINVKKFLKDCYPVKPARADDFLVTEMLRAVSFLFFCIIDS
;
A
#
# COMPACT_ATOMS: atom_id res chain seq x y z
N MET A 1 39.88 32.59 0.26
CA MET A 1 40.01 31.91 1.56
C MET A 1 38.64 31.37 1.93
N ALA A 2 38.22 30.11 1.73
CA ALA A 2 38.72 28.92 1.04
C ALA A 2 37.41 28.14 0.72
N LEU A 3 37.08 27.78 -0.52
CA LEU A 3 37.46 26.48 -1.13
C LEU A 3 37.67 25.40 -0.07
N LEU A 4 36.58 24.79 0.40
CA LEU A 4 36.50 23.42 0.92
C LEU A 4 35.03 23.04 1.16
N ALA A 5 34.63 21.85 0.69
CA ALA A 5 33.37 21.13 0.90
C ALA A 5 32.37 21.01 -0.28
N LEU A 6 32.86 20.85 -1.51
CA LEU A 6 32.21 19.96 -2.49
C LEU A 6 32.76 18.55 -2.26
N SER A 7 32.15 17.83 -1.32
CA SER A 7 32.33 16.38 -1.22
C SER A 7 31.20 15.71 -1.98
N HIS A 8 31.55 14.79 -2.89
CA HIS A 8 30.59 13.88 -3.51
C HIS A 8 29.81 13.14 -2.43
N PHE A 9 28.54 13.48 -2.26
CA PHE A 9 27.63 12.77 -1.37
C PHE A 9 27.21 11.47 -2.04
N ILE A 10 27.75 10.36 -1.54
CA ILE A 10 27.24 9.01 -1.76
C ILE A 10 26.29 8.73 -0.57
N PRO A 11 25.07 8.20 -0.76
CA PRO A 11 24.22 7.78 0.36
C PRO A 11 25.00 6.85 1.29
N HIS A 12 24.77 6.98 2.61
CA HIS A 12 25.61 6.36 3.65
C HIS A 12 25.71 4.83 3.50
N ARG A 13 26.72 4.35 2.77
CA ARG A 13 27.19 2.96 2.89
C ARG A 13 27.97 2.83 4.20
N LEU A 14 27.44 1.97 5.08
CA LEU A 14 28.09 1.22 6.16
C LEU A 14 29.63 1.34 6.17
N ARG A 15 30.16 2.40 6.77
CA ARG A 15 31.59 2.49 7.09
C ARG A 15 31.82 3.24 8.40
N ARG A 16 31.44 2.60 9.51
CA ARG A 16 32.04 2.84 10.82
C ARG A 16 32.13 1.52 11.60
N ASN A 17 33.34 1.21 12.05
CA ASN A 17 33.66 0.06 12.89
C ASN A 17 32.76 0.02 14.13
N HIS A 18 31.87 -0.96 14.21
CA HIS A 18 31.13 -1.23 15.44
C HIS A 18 31.97 -2.08 16.39
N ARG A 19 32.14 -1.55 17.61
CA ARG A 19 32.43 -2.37 18.79
C ARG A 19 31.27 -3.35 18.96
N ARG A 20 31.60 -4.64 18.94
CA ARG A 20 30.70 -5.78 19.15
C ARG A 20 29.91 -5.60 20.46
N ASN A 21 28.61 -5.34 20.37
CA ASN A 21 27.66 -5.74 21.40
C ASN A 21 26.68 -6.73 20.73
N GLN A 22 26.84 -8.01 21.05
CA GLN A 22 25.98 -9.09 20.59
C GLN A 22 24.59 -8.95 21.24
N CYS A 23 23.56 -8.68 20.43
CA CYS A 23 22.20 -9.01 20.82
C CYS A 23 22.04 -10.53 20.86
N ARG A 24 21.73 -11.06 22.04
CA ARG A 24 21.33 -12.45 22.28
C ARG A 24 19.85 -12.59 21.95
N CYS A 25 19.53 -13.10 20.77
CA CYS A 25 18.29 -13.85 20.53
C CYS A 25 18.50 -14.84 19.37
N CYS A 26 18.33 -16.12 19.67
CA CYS A 26 18.24 -17.28 18.77
C CYS A 26 19.54 -17.76 18.10
N SER A 27 20.32 -18.51 18.90
CA SER A 27 21.36 -19.42 18.44
C SER A 27 20.76 -20.76 17.97
N SER A 28 20.74 -20.98 16.66
CA SER A 28 20.89 -22.31 16.05
C SER A 28 21.57 -22.14 14.68
N SER A 29 22.87 -21.85 14.70
CA SER A 29 23.69 -21.78 13.50
C SER A 29 24.14 -23.19 13.09
N ALA A 30 23.28 -23.91 12.39
CA ALA A 30 23.73 -24.95 11.47
C ALA A 30 24.02 -24.24 10.14
N THR A 31 25.29 -24.17 9.74
CA THR A 31 25.65 -23.70 8.41
C THR A 31 25.25 -24.81 7.43
N ASN A 32 24.23 -24.57 6.58
CA ASN A 32 23.80 -25.54 5.58
C ASN A 32 24.72 -25.47 4.34
N GLU A 33 25.98 -25.89 4.53
CA GLU A 33 27.13 -25.72 3.63
C GLU A 33 27.07 -26.47 2.27
N GLY A 34 25.92 -27.00 1.87
CA GLY A 34 25.72 -27.62 0.55
C GLY A 34 24.32 -27.46 -0.05
N SER A 35 23.52 -26.55 0.48
CA SER A 35 22.11 -26.39 0.09
C SER A 35 21.89 -25.15 -0.80
N THR A 36 21.03 -25.29 -1.81
CA THR A 36 20.56 -24.16 -2.63
C THR A 36 19.30 -23.54 -2.01
N ALA A 37 19.23 -22.21 -1.98
CA ALA A 37 18.04 -21.44 -1.60
C ALA A 37 17.50 -20.65 -2.79
N VAL A 38 16.17 -20.59 -2.93
CA VAL A 38 15.48 -19.66 -3.82
C VAL A 38 14.95 -18.50 -2.97
N VAL A 39 15.13 -17.26 -3.42
CA VAL A 39 14.51 -16.08 -2.80
C VAL A 39 13.49 -15.52 -3.77
N TRP A 40 12.21 -15.62 -3.43
CA TRP A 40 11.12 -15.16 -4.28
C TRP A 40 10.71 -13.72 -3.93
N PHE A 41 11.09 -12.80 -4.81
CA PHE A 41 10.73 -11.39 -4.77
C PHE A 41 9.31 -11.15 -5.31
N LYS A 42 8.59 -10.22 -4.66
CA LYS A 42 7.26 -9.71 -5.00
C LYS A 42 7.20 -8.19 -4.82
N HIS A 43 6.96 -7.73 -3.59
CA HIS A 43 6.84 -6.32 -3.19
C HIS A 43 8.02 -5.87 -2.30
N ASP A 44 9.18 -6.48 -2.52
CA ASP A 44 10.41 -6.38 -1.73
C ASP A 44 11.63 -6.16 -2.65
N LEU A 45 11.47 -5.38 -3.73
CA LEU A 45 12.43 -5.21 -4.83
C LEU A 45 13.72 -4.45 -4.46
N ARG A 46 14.47 -4.95 -3.48
CA ARG A 46 15.69 -4.36 -2.93
C ARG A 46 16.66 -5.43 -2.43
N VAL A 47 17.93 -5.09 -2.28
CA VAL A 47 18.92 -5.94 -1.60
C VAL A 47 19.25 -5.45 -0.18
N ASP A 48 19.09 -4.14 0.03
CA ASP A 48 19.32 -3.48 1.31
C ASP A 48 18.12 -3.70 2.24
N ASP A 49 18.42 -3.79 3.53
CA ASP A 49 17.42 -4.02 4.56
C ASP A 49 16.46 -5.20 4.26
N HIS A 50 17.02 -6.31 3.78
CA HIS A 50 16.27 -7.49 3.37
C HIS A 50 16.65 -8.74 4.20
N PRO A 51 16.00 -8.96 5.36
CA PRO A 51 16.29 -10.10 6.24
C PRO A 51 16.22 -11.48 5.56
N GLY A 52 15.23 -11.70 4.67
CA GLY A 52 15.11 -12.97 3.95
C GLY A 52 16.30 -13.29 3.05
N LEU A 53 16.81 -12.30 2.32
CA LEU A 53 17.98 -12.41 1.45
C LEU A 53 19.28 -12.60 2.26
N LEU A 54 19.39 -11.92 3.41
CA LEU A 54 20.51 -12.08 4.34
C LEU A 54 20.53 -13.47 5.01
N ASP A 55 19.36 -14.03 5.32
CA ASP A 55 19.28 -15.39 5.87
C ASP A 55 19.54 -16.44 4.77
N ALA A 56 18.99 -16.22 3.58
CA ALA A 56 19.26 -17.05 2.41
C ALA A 56 20.75 -17.08 2.05
N SER A 57 21.50 -15.96 2.21
CA SER A 57 22.94 -15.92 1.90
C SER A 57 23.82 -16.82 2.78
N LYS A 58 23.26 -17.48 3.80
CA LYS A 58 23.94 -18.53 4.57
C LYS A 58 23.99 -19.88 3.83
N HIS A 59 23.21 -20.03 2.76
CA HIS A 59 23.20 -21.20 1.89
C HIS A 59 24.36 -21.11 0.87
N SER A 60 24.81 -22.25 0.34
CA SER A 60 25.97 -22.29 -0.58
C SER A 60 25.67 -21.64 -1.93
N ALA A 61 24.42 -21.70 -2.38
CA ALA A 61 23.93 -21.03 -3.58
C ALA A 61 22.58 -20.35 -3.31
N VAL A 62 22.42 -19.12 -3.79
CA VAL A 62 21.17 -18.36 -3.67
C VAL A 62 20.71 -17.95 -5.06
N ILE A 63 19.44 -18.20 -5.35
CA ILE A 63 18.80 -17.88 -6.62
C ILE A 63 17.66 -16.88 -6.37
N PRO A 64 17.94 -15.57 -6.52
CA PRO A 64 16.91 -14.53 -6.58
C PRO A 64 15.98 -14.77 -7.77
N LEU A 65 14.68 -14.85 -7.51
CA LEU A 65 13.63 -15.07 -8.50
C LEU A 65 12.56 -14.00 -8.37
N TYR A 66 12.15 -13.43 -9.50
CA TYR A 66 10.88 -12.72 -9.62
C TYR A 66 10.02 -13.39 -10.69
N VAL A 67 8.78 -13.70 -10.34
CA VAL A 67 7.82 -14.35 -11.24
C VAL A 67 6.86 -13.31 -11.80
N LEU A 68 6.82 -13.22 -13.14
CA LEU A 68 5.87 -12.38 -13.87
C LEU A 68 4.51 -13.07 -13.95
N ASP A 69 3.83 -13.08 -12.81
CA ASP A 69 2.51 -13.70 -12.64
C ASP A 69 1.40 -12.72 -13.05
N ARG A 70 0.55 -13.13 -13.99
CA ARG A 70 -0.55 -12.30 -14.50
C ARG A 70 -1.51 -11.87 -13.40
N ARG A 71 -1.74 -12.75 -12.43
CA ARG A 71 -2.65 -12.50 -11.30
C ARG A 71 -2.18 -11.35 -10.42
N ILE A 72 -0.87 -11.15 -10.33
CA ILE A 72 -0.24 -10.04 -9.60
C ILE A 72 -0.18 -8.81 -10.50
N LEU A 73 0.44 -8.93 -11.68
CA LEU A 73 0.73 -7.81 -12.59
C LEU A 73 -0.54 -7.16 -13.16
N SER A 74 -1.63 -7.91 -13.32
CA SER A 74 -2.90 -7.40 -13.84
C SER A 74 -3.53 -6.29 -12.98
N ARG A 75 -3.09 -6.16 -11.72
CA ARG A 75 -3.55 -5.16 -10.76
C ARG A 75 -2.72 -3.89 -10.76
N TYR A 76 -1.57 -3.90 -11.43
CA TYR A 76 -0.72 -2.72 -11.53
C TYR A 76 -1.28 -1.76 -12.57
N THR A 77 -1.23 -0.47 -12.25
CA THR A 77 -1.44 0.58 -13.24
C THR A 77 -0.27 0.59 -14.23
N THR A 78 -0.43 1.27 -15.36
CA THR A 78 0.68 1.47 -16.31
C THR A 78 1.91 2.09 -15.63
N ASP A 79 1.70 3.09 -14.77
CA ASP A 79 2.81 3.75 -14.05
C ASP A 79 3.49 2.79 -13.07
N THR A 80 2.72 1.93 -12.38
CA THR A 80 3.28 0.91 -11.49
C THR A 80 4.05 -0.16 -12.28
N LEU A 81 3.60 -0.55 -13.47
CA LEU A 81 4.34 -1.46 -14.36
C LEU A 81 5.67 -0.84 -14.81
N GLU A 82 5.66 0.43 -15.22
CA GLU A 82 6.89 1.17 -15.58
C GLU A 82 7.88 1.19 -14.41
N LEU A 83 7.42 1.54 -13.21
CA LEU A 83 8.24 1.54 -12.00
C LEU A 83 8.78 0.14 -11.65
N ALA A 84 7.95 -0.89 -11.77
CA ALA A 84 8.35 -2.28 -11.50
C ALA A 84 9.43 -2.74 -12.48
N ILE A 85 9.32 -2.42 -13.78
CA ILE A 85 10.36 -2.75 -14.78
C ILE A 85 11.70 -2.11 -14.41
N LEU A 86 11.69 -0.81 -14.09
CA LEU A 86 12.89 -0.07 -13.70
C LEU A 86 13.50 -0.64 -12.41
N ALA A 87 12.66 -1.00 -11.43
CA ALA A 87 13.07 -1.62 -10.19
C ALA A 87 13.72 -3.00 -10.42
N LEU A 88 13.14 -3.84 -11.28
CA LEU A 88 13.69 -5.15 -11.63
C LEU A 88 15.03 -5.03 -12.35
N GLU A 89 15.17 -4.04 -13.25
CA GLU A 89 16.43 -3.77 -13.94
C GLU A 89 17.54 -3.37 -12.94
N GLU A 90 17.25 -2.45 -12.03
CA GLU A 90 18.21 -1.99 -11.02
C GLU A 90 18.51 -3.06 -9.96
N LEU A 91 17.52 -3.83 -9.53
CA LEU A 91 17.71 -4.98 -8.63
C LEU A 91 18.64 -6.02 -9.27
N ARG A 92 18.42 -6.35 -10.55
CA ARG A 92 19.29 -7.25 -11.32
C ARG A 92 20.72 -6.72 -11.42
N LYS A 93 20.90 -5.44 -11.78
CA LYS A 93 22.22 -4.79 -11.83
C LYS A 93 22.92 -4.86 -10.47
N THR A 94 22.19 -4.62 -9.39
CA THR A 94 22.73 -4.63 -8.03
C THR A 94 23.14 -6.02 -7.58
N LEU A 95 22.30 -7.04 -7.82
CA LEU A 95 22.63 -8.44 -7.53
C LEU A 95 23.85 -8.92 -8.33
N LYS A 96 23.97 -8.52 -9.61
CA LYS A 96 25.18 -8.78 -10.43
C LYS A 96 26.44 -8.19 -9.85
N LYS A 97 26.39 -6.94 -9.38
CA LYS A 97 27.52 -6.29 -8.68
C LYS A 97 27.92 -7.01 -7.38
N GLN A 98 26.97 -7.71 -6.75
CA GLN A 98 27.19 -8.50 -5.52
C GLN A 98 27.55 -9.97 -5.77
N GLY A 99 27.80 -10.35 -7.03
CA GLY A 99 28.21 -11.71 -7.40
C GLY A 99 27.05 -12.70 -7.58
N SER A 100 25.79 -12.23 -7.65
CA SER A 100 24.61 -13.03 -7.94
C SER A 100 23.94 -12.55 -9.24
N ASN A 101 22.66 -12.85 -9.47
CA ASN A 101 21.85 -12.32 -10.58
C ASN A 101 20.35 -12.47 -10.23
N LEU A 102 19.47 -11.78 -10.96
CA LEU A 102 18.01 -11.88 -10.78
C LEU A 102 17.40 -12.74 -11.89
N MET A 103 16.80 -13.87 -11.52
CA MET A 103 16.04 -14.71 -12.44
C MET A 103 14.65 -14.14 -12.66
N LEU A 104 14.25 -13.99 -13.92
CA LEU A 104 12.92 -13.52 -14.33
C LEU A 104 12.23 -14.61 -15.13
N ARG A 105 11.05 -15.05 -14.69
CA ARG A 105 10.27 -16.09 -15.37
C ARG A 105 8.80 -15.70 -15.46
N TYR A 106 8.20 -15.94 -16.62
CA TYR A 106 6.76 -15.77 -16.83
C TYR A 106 6.00 -17.02 -16.41
N GLY A 107 4.79 -16.83 -15.90
CA GLY A 107 3.84 -17.91 -15.62
C GLY A 107 3.23 -17.83 -14.24
N ASN A 108 2.49 -18.87 -13.86
CA ASN A 108 1.91 -18.98 -12.53
C ASN A 108 3.01 -19.32 -11.51
N ALA A 109 3.09 -18.55 -10.42
CA ALA A 109 4.12 -18.68 -9.39
C ALA A 109 4.28 -20.12 -8.88
N GLU A 110 3.20 -20.85 -8.63
CA GLU A 110 3.23 -22.24 -8.15
C GLU A 110 3.96 -23.19 -9.11
N ASN A 111 3.79 -23.01 -10.42
CA ASN A 111 4.44 -23.87 -11.41
C ASN A 111 5.90 -23.45 -11.60
N VAL A 112 6.14 -22.15 -11.78
CA VAL A 112 7.48 -21.59 -12.01
C VAL A 112 8.42 -21.91 -10.84
N ILE A 113 7.95 -21.72 -9.61
CA ILE A 113 8.74 -21.98 -8.41
C ILE A 113 8.98 -23.49 -8.24
N ALA A 114 7.95 -24.33 -8.44
CA ALA A 114 8.13 -25.78 -8.34
C ALA A 114 9.13 -26.32 -9.37
N ASP A 115 9.10 -25.80 -10.61
CA ASP A 115 10.02 -26.19 -11.66
C ASP A 115 11.45 -25.70 -11.37
N LEU A 116 11.61 -24.48 -10.88
CA LEU A 116 12.93 -23.96 -10.48
C LEU A 116 13.51 -24.76 -9.31
N VAL A 117 12.70 -25.06 -8.29
CA VAL A 117 13.13 -25.82 -7.12
C VAL A 117 13.64 -27.21 -7.52
N LYS A 118 13.00 -27.85 -8.51
CA LYS A 118 13.47 -29.11 -9.13
C LYS A 118 14.80 -28.93 -9.86
N GLU A 119 14.87 -27.92 -10.73
CA GLU A 119 16.02 -27.62 -11.59
C GLU A 119 17.29 -27.41 -10.77
N VAL A 120 17.19 -26.69 -9.66
CA VAL A 120 18.35 -26.22 -8.87
C VAL A 120 18.52 -26.97 -7.55
N ARG A 121 17.66 -27.97 -7.32
CA ARG A 121 17.58 -28.78 -6.09
C ARG A 121 17.56 -27.91 -4.83
N ALA A 122 16.66 -26.92 -4.83
CA ALA A 122 16.54 -25.98 -3.72
C ALA A 122 15.89 -26.62 -2.49
N HIS A 123 16.55 -26.52 -1.34
CA HIS A 123 16.03 -27.05 -0.08
C HIS A 123 15.13 -26.05 0.64
N SER A 124 15.32 -24.76 0.35
CA SER A 124 14.61 -23.66 0.99
C SER A 124 14.09 -22.66 -0.04
N VAL A 125 12.86 -22.20 0.14
CA VAL A 125 12.28 -21.07 -0.59
C VAL A 125 11.97 -19.96 0.42
N PHE A 126 12.68 -18.85 0.31
CA PHE A 126 12.50 -17.66 1.14
C PHE A 126 11.49 -16.72 0.49
N VAL A 127 10.52 -16.26 1.27
CA VAL A 127 9.44 -15.42 0.77
C VAL A 127 8.94 -14.43 1.84
N GLU A 128 8.69 -13.18 1.45
CA GLU A 128 8.11 -12.19 2.38
C GLU A 128 6.68 -12.59 2.73
N GLU A 129 6.30 -12.46 4.01
CA GLU A 129 4.94 -12.66 4.49
C GLU A 129 3.98 -11.64 3.87
N GLU A 130 2.80 -12.09 3.44
CA GLU A 130 1.83 -11.25 2.75
C GLU A 130 0.52 -11.10 3.54
N VAL A 131 -0.11 -9.94 3.37
CA VAL A 131 -1.42 -9.64 3.96
C VAL A 131 -2.54 -9.60 2.94
N GLU A 132 -2.21 -9.32 1.68
CA GLU A 132 -3.18 -9.20 0.60
C GLU A 132 -3.76 -10.57 0.27
N TYR A 133 -5.09 -10.66 0.27
CA TYR A 133 -5.80 -11.93 0.12
C TYR A 133 -5.36 -12.68 -1.15
N HIS A 134 -5.21 -11.98 -2.27
CA HIS A 134 -4.83 -12.62 -3.52
C HIS A 134 -3.40 -13.17 -3.50
N LEU A 135 -2.44 -12.44 -2.93
CA LEU A 135 -1.07 -12.91 -2.80
C LEU A 135 -0.97 -14.08 -1.83
N CYS A 136 -1.75 -14.05 -0.74
CA CYS A 136 -1.87 -15.19 0.17
C CYS A 136 -2.39 -16.44 -0.56
N ASP A 137 -3.39 -16.29 -1.43
CA ASP A 137 -3.91 -17.41 -2.23
C ASP A 137 -2.86 -17.97 -3.21
N VAL A 138 -2.08 -17.10 -3.86
CA VAL A 138 -0.95 -17.53 -4.72
C VAL A 138 0.12 -18.26 -3.88
N LEU A 139 0.46 -17.74 -2.70
CA LEU A 139 1.40 -18.36 -1.77
C LEU A 139 0.90 -19.75 -1.30
N ASP A 140 -0.38 -19.88 -0.99
CA ASP A 140 -1.00 -21.15 -0.62
C ASP A 140 -0.95 -22.15 -1.78
N GLY A 141 -1.12 -21.69 -3.02
CA GLY A 141 -0.92 -22.48 -4.24
C GLY A 141 0.52 -22.99 -4.36
N VAL A 142 1.51 -22.12 -4.16
CA VAL A 142 2.94 -22.49 -4.15
C VAL A 142 3.22 -23.53 -3.06
N LYS A 143 2.71 -23.31 -1.84
CA LYS A 143 2.86 -24.23 -0.71
C LYS A 143 2.32 -25.62 -1.02
N LYS A 144 1.06 -25.71 -1.48
CA LYS A 144 0.44 -26.98 -1.87
C LYS A 144 1.21 -27.69 -2.98
N LYS A 145 1.76 -26.94 -3.95
CA LYS A 145 2.54 -27.51 -5.05
C LYS A 145 3.87 -28.09 -4.58
N LEU A 146 4.55 -27.42 -3.64
CA LEU A 146 5.82 -27.86 -3.08
C LEU A 146 5.67 -29.03 -2.09
N GLU A 147 4.56 -29.12 -1.37
CA GLU A 147 4.23 -30.28 -0.52
C GLU A 147 4.15 -31.60 -1.30
N GLY A 148 3.77 -31.55 -2.58
CA GLY A 148 3.75 -32.71 -3.48
C GLY A 148 5.12 -33.08 -4.06
N PHE A 149 6.20 -32.40 -3.67
CA PHE A 149 7.56 -32.65 -4.14
C PHE A 149 8.46 -33.13 -3.00
N SER A 150 9.45 -33.96 -3.31
CA SER A 150 10.43 -34.41 -2.32
C SER A 150 11.83 -34.35 -2.90
N LEU A 151 12.72 -33.63 -2.22
CA LEU A 151 14.15 -33.64 -2.44
C LEU A 151 14.80 -34.38 -1.28
N SER A 152 15.54 -35.45 -1.55
CA SER A 152 16.25 -36.21 -0.51
C SER A 152 15.36 -36.73 0.63
N GLY A 153 14.08 -36.98 0.36
CA GLY A 153 13.11 -37.52 1.33
C GLY A 153 12.25 -36.49 2.07
N GLU A 154 12.49 -35.19 1.89
CA GLU A 154 11.69 -34.12 2.52
C GLU A 154 11.22 -33.08 1.49
N PRO A 155 10.04 -32.46 1.67
CA PRO A 155 9.60 -31.35 0.83
C PRO A 155 10.48 -30.11 1.07
N PRO A 156 10.69 -29.27 0.05
CA PRO A 156 11.38 -27.99 0.20
C PRO A 156 10.73 -27.13 1.29
N ARG A 157 11.54 -26.58 2.19
CA ARG A 157 11.06 -25.74 3.27
C ARG A 157 10.71 -24.33 2.77
N ILE A 158 9.49 -23.87 3.01
CA ILE A 158 9.13 -22.46 2.82
C ILE A 158 9.51 -21.69 4.09
N VAL A 159 10.33 -20.65 3.93
CA VAL A 159 10.78 -19.77 5.02
C VAL A 159 10.15 -18.39 4.82
N PHE A 160 9.15 -18.09 5.64
CA PHE A 160 8.56 -16.77 5.70
C PHE A 160 9.47 -15.81 6.45
N TRP A 161 9.65 -14.62 5.90
CA TRP A 161 10.39 -13.55 6.56
C TRP A 161 9.60 -12.25 6.54
N ARG A 162 9.99 -11.32 7.42
CA ARG A 162 9.45 -9.96 7.51
C ARG A 162 10.58 -8.97 7.71
N THR A 163 10.32 -7.70 7.43
CA THR A 163 11.14 -6.60 7.90
C THR A 163 10.66 -6.21 9.31
N PRO A 164 11.30 -6.65 10.41
CA PRO A 164 10.86 -6.22 11.74
C PRO A 164 11.07 -4.71 11.82
N PHE A 165 9.99 -3.93 11.99
CA PHE A 165 10.12 -2.49 12.13
C PHE A 165 10.33 -2.12 13.60
N TYR A 166 9.46 -2.60 14.49
CA TYR A 166 9.56 -2.42 15.94
C TYR A 166 10.33 -3.57 16.62
N GLU A 167 11.21 -3.27 17.58
CA GLU A 167 11.96 -4.27 18.34
C GLU A 167 11.04 -4.98 19.33
N SER A 168 10.89 -6.30 19.16
CA SER A 168 10.14 -7.21 20.02
C SER A 168 8.68 -6.81 20.28
N GLN A 169 7.75 -7.51 19.62
CA GLN A 169 6.52 -7.90 20.28
C GLN A 169 5.91 -9.09 19.53
N ASN A 170 5.44 -10.07 20.30
CA ASN A 170 4.29 -10.86 19.88
C ASN A 170 3.14 -9.85 19.75
N LEU A 171 2.95 -9.30 18.55
CA LEU A 171 1.94 -8.28 18.25
C LEU A 171 0.53 -8.90 18.15
N THR A 172 0.22 -9.84 19.04
CA THR A 172 -1.09 -10.47 19.14
C THR A 172 -2.13 -9.49 19.69
N ASP A 173 -1.69 -8.52 20.50
CA ASP A 173 -2.54 -7.47 21.10
C ASP A 173 -2.08 -6.07 20.68
N LEU A 174 -2.36 -5.73 19.43
CA LEU A 174 -2.18 -4.38 18.90
C LEU A 174 -3.19 -3.41 19.56
N PRO A 175 -2.79 -2.18 19.93
CA PRO A 175 -3.70 -1.10 20.34
C PRO A 175 -4.87 -0.86 19.39
N GLN A 176 -5.90 -0.15 19.85
CA GLN A 176 -7.14 -0.05 19.07
C GLN A 176 -7.00 0.98 17.93
N SER A 177 -6.08 1.95 18.06
CA SER A 177 -5.81 2.98 17.07
C SER A 177 -4.33 3.25 16.86
N TRP A 178 -4.00 3.85 15.71
CA TRP A 178 -2.64 4.35 15.42
C TRP A 178 -2.16 5.35 16.47
N GLU A 179 -3.03 6.24 16.94
CA GLU A 179 -2.69 7.24 17.97
C GLU A 179 -2.34 6.61 19.33
N GLU A 180 -3.04 5.55 19.72
CA GLU A 180 -2.68 4.79 20.92
C GLU A 180 -1.38 4.02 20.75
N PHE A 181 -1.17 3.45 19.56
CA PHE A 181 0.06 2.74 19.25
C PHE A 181 1.28 3.65 19.27
N LYS A 182 1.17 4.88 18.75
CA LYS A 182 2.23 5.90 18.87
C LYS A 182 2.62 6.17 20.32
N LYS A 183 1.66 6.17 21.25
CA LYS A 183 1.92 6.42 22.68
C LYS A 183 2.74 5.31 23.34
N LEU A 184 2.81 4.11 22.76
CA LEU A 184 3.68 3.04 23.25
C LEU A 184 5.17 3.38 23.09
N ASN A 185 5.49 4.29 22.15
CA ASN A 185 6.86 4.73 21.87
C ASN A 185 7.85 3.56 21.70
N LEU A 186 7.45 2.57 20.91
CA LEU A 186 8.22 1.34 20.74
C LEU A 186 9.54 1.62 20.01
N PRO A 187 10.66 1.03 20.47
CA PRO A 187 11.94 1.15 19.78
C PRO A 187 11.83 0.59 18.36
N ILE A 188 12.35 1.35 17.39
CA ILE A 188 12.41 0.94 15.99
C ILE A 188 13.80 0.35 15.74
N SER A 189 13.81 -0.85 15.17
CA SER A 189 15.03 -1.58 14.87
C SER A 189 15.83 -0.91 13.73
N LEU A 190 17.13 -1.17 13.69
CA LEU A 190 18.00 -0.64 12.65
C LEU A 190 17.91 -1.45 11.35
N PRO A 191 18.10 -0.81 10.18
CA PRO A 191 18.21 -1.52 8.91
C PRO A 191 19.31 -2.58 8.93
N VAL A 192 19.04 -3.75 8.33
CA VAL A 192 20.05 -4.82 8.20
C VAL A 192 20.99 -4.56 7.02
N PRO A 193 22.27 -4.98 7.10
CA PRO A 193 23.21 -4.83 6.01
C PRO A 193 22.82 -5.69 4.79
N ALA A 194 23.20 -5.23 3.60
CA ALA A 194 23.02 -6.00 2.37
C ALA A 194 23.76 -7.35 2.43
N ALA A 195 23.10 -8.38 1.89
CA ALA A 195 23.66 -9.72 1.78
C ALA A 195 24.90 -9.76 0.86
N ARG A 196 25.78 -10.74 1.07
CA ARG A 196 26.91 -11.03 0.18
C ARG A 196 26.75 -12.44 -0.34
N PHE A 197 26.94 -12.62 -1.64
CA PHE A 197 26.75 -13.91 -2.29
C PHE A 197 28.07 -14.54 -2.68
N SER A 198 28.07 -15.87 -2.68
CA SER A 198 29.06 -16.64 -3.43
C SER A 198 28.55 -16.79 -4.86
N SER A 199 29.43 -16.75 -5.85
CA SER A 199 29.02 -16.81 -7.25
C SER A 199 28.19 -18.07 -7.55
N PRO A 200 27.05 -17.97 -8.25
CA PRO A 200 26.26 -19.14 -8.62
C PRO A 200 27.09 -20.01 -9.57
N GLY A 201 27.46 -21.21 -9.13
CA GLY A 201 28.37 -22.12 -9.85
C GLY A 201 27.75 -22.85 -11.05
N SER A 202 26.75 -22.28 -11.73
CA SER A 202 26.01 -22.98 -12.80
C SER A 202 25.53 -22.04 -13.90
N GLU A 203 25.55 -22.53 -15.15
CA GLU A 203 24.96 -21.86 -16.32
C GLU A 203 23.42 -21.95 -16.27
N LEU A 204 22.79 -21.06 -15.52
CA LEU A 204 21.32 -20.95 -15.43
C LEU A 204 20.77 -19.97 -16.47
N GLN A 205 19.55 -20.23 -16.97
CA GLN A 205 18.81 -19.26 -17.77
C GLN A 205 18.13 -18.21 -16.88
N TRP A 206 18.66 -16.99 -16.90
CA TRP A 206 18.23 -15.90 -16.02
C TRP A 206 17.01 -15.11 -16.53
N GLY A 207 16.63 -15.26 -17.80
CA GLY A 207 15.56 -14.47 -18.44
C GLY A 207 15.95 -13.01 -18.73
N SER A 208 15.21 -12.33 -19.60
CA SER A 208 15.38 -10.89 -19.90
C SER A 208 14.49 -10.02 -18.99
N VAL A 209 14.89 -8.76 -18.79
CA VAL A 209 13.98 -7.77 -18.18
C VAL A 209 12.93 -7.42 -19.24
N PRO A 210 11.63 -7.48 -18.91
CA PRO A 210 10.57 -7.19 -19.88
C PRO A 210 10.50 -5.70 -20.21
N THR A 211 10.05 -5.38 -21.42
CA THR A 211 9.57 -4.04 -21.76
C THR A 211 8.13 -3.83 -21.32
N LEU A 212 7.67 -2.57 -21.31
CA LEU A 212 6.26 -2.28 -21.00
C LEU A 212 5.30 -2.92 -22.00
N ASP A 213 5.70 -2.98 -23.27
CA ASP A 213 4.89 -3.59 -24.33
C ASP A 213 4.84 -5.12 -24.17
N ASP A 214 5.96 -5.76 -23.81
CA ASP A 214 5.97 -7.20 -23.47
C ASP A 214 4.97 -7.51 -22.34
N LEU A 215 4.93 -6.70 -21.28
CA LEU A 215 3.98 -6.89 -20.18
C LEU A 215 2.54 -6.61 -20.60
N LYS A 216 2.29 -5.58 -21.40
CA LYS A 216 0.94 -5.27 -21.88
C LYS A 216 0.41 -6.39 -22.77
N ASP A 217 1.23 -6.89 -23.69
CA ASP A 217 0.83 -7.95 -24.60
C ASP A 217 0.66 -9.27 -23.85
N TYR A 218 1.57 -9.59 -22.93
CA TYR A 218 1.37 -10.68 -21.98
C TYR A 218 0.03 -10.51 -21.25
N LEU A 219 -0.29 -9.36 -20.66
CA LEU A 219 -1.57 -9.19 -19.93
C LEU A 219 -2.84 -9.27 -20.80
N LYS A 220 -2.77 -8.96 -22.11
CA LYS A 220 -3.92 -9.00 -23.02
C LYS A 220 -4.37 -10.41 -23.39
N GLU A 221 -3.43 -11.33 -23.56
CA GLU A 221 -3.71 -12.69 -24.09
C GLU A 221 -4.74 -13.50 -23.29
N SER A 222 -5.05 -13.10 -22.04
CA SER A 222 -5.97 -13.82 -21.15
C SER A 222 -7.32 -13.15 -20.93
N LEU A 223 -7.61 -12.00 -21.57
CA LEU A 223 -8.78 -11.20 -21.24
C LEU A 223 -9.95 -11.44 -22.20
N CYS A 224 -11.12 -11.68 -21.63
CA CYS A 224 -12.36 -11.60 -22.40
C CYS A 224 -12.75 -10.14 -22.68
N GLU A 225 -13.63 -9.92 -23.66
CA GLU A 225 -14.11 -8.58 -24.03
C GLU A 225 -14.71 -7.80 -22.83
N LYS A 226 -15.37 -8.51 -21.91
CA LYS A 226 -15.92 -7.92 -20.69
C LYS A 226 -14.81 -7.35 -19.79
N GLU A 227 -13.73 -8.10 -19.59
CA GLU A 227 -12.58 -7.68 -18.76
C GLU A 227 -11.82 -6.51 -19.39
N ASN A 228 -11.71 -6.48 -20.72
CA ASN A 228 -11.11 -5.35 -21.44
C ASN A 228 -11.90 -4.06 -21.20
N ARG A 229 -13.24 -4.10 -21.38
CA ARG A 229 -14.10 -2.94 -21.10
C ARG A 229 -13.99 -2.45 -19.66
N TRP A 230 -13.87 -3.37 -18.71
CA TRP A 230 -13.74 -3.02 -17.29
C TRP A 230 -12.40 -2.37 -16.97
N ARG A 231 -11.29 -2.85 -17.58
CA ARG A 231 -10.00 -2.17 -17.45
C ARG A 231 -10.01 -0.76 -18.03
N GLU A 232 -10.61 -0.57 -19.19
CA GLU A 232 -10.77 0.77 -19.78
C GLU A 232 -11.54 1.71 -18.86
N MET A 233 -12.61 1.21 -18.21
CA MET A 233 -13.36 1.96 -17.20
C MET A 233 -12.52 2.31 -15.97
N ALA A 234 -11.62 1.43 -15.52
CA ALA A 234 -10.73 1.67 -14.38
C ALA A 234 -9.66 2.74 -14.67
N GLN A 235 -9.26 2.90 -15.93
CA GLN A 235 -8.26 3.89 -16.35
C GLN A 235 -8.79 5.33 -16.40
N ALA A 236 -10.10 5.52 -16.59
CA ALA A 236 -10.71 6.84 -16.59
C ALA A 236 -10.79 7.43 -15.18
N SER A 237 -10.38 8.70 -14.98
CA SER A 237 -10.62 9.36 -13.69
C SER A 237 -12.12 9.67 -13.52
N ALA A 238 -12.61 9.60 -12.28
CA ALA A 238 -13.99 9.93 -11.96
C ALA A 238 -14.35 11.37 -12.34
N GLU A 239 -13.40 12.31 -12.21
CA GLU A 239 -13.60 13.71 -12.62
C GLU A 239 -13.84 13.81 -14.12
N ARG A 240 -13.06 13.11 -14.95
CA ARG A 240 -13.26 13.11 -16.41
C ARG A 240 -14.61 12.52 -16.78
N VAL A 241 -14.97 11.37 -16.21
CA VAL A 241 -16.27 10.72 -16.47
C VAL A 241 -17.44 11.60 -15.99
N LEU A 242 -17.28 12.29 -14.86
CA LEU A 242 -18.27 13.23 -14.35
C LEU A 242 -18.45 14.41 -15.32
N MET A 243 -17.36 15.01 -15.78
CA MET A 243 -17.40 16.12 -16.74
C MET A 243 -18.03 15.69 -18.07
N GLU A 244 -17.69 14.52 -18.60
CA GLU A 244 -18.33 13.96 -19.81
C GLU A 244 -19.84 13.79 -19.64
N ARG A 245 -20.30 13.34 -18.46
CA ARG A 245 -21.73 13.16 -18.16
C ARG A 245 -22.49 14.46 -17.92
N LEU A 246 -21.85 15.44 -17.28
CA LEU A 246 -22.42 16.78 -17.07
C LEU A 246 -22.37 17.64 -18.37
N GLY A 247 -21.41 17.35 -19.25
CA GLY A 247 -21.03 18.07 -20.46
C GLY A 247 -21.96 17.96 -21.67
N ASN A 248 -23.20 17.44 -21.51
CA ASN A 248 -24.30 17.77 -22.43
C ASN A 248 -24.76 19.26 -22.30
N LEU A 249 -23.98 20.09 -21.59
CA LEU A 249 -24.02 21.55 -21.59
C LEU A 249 -22.65 22.08 -22.06
N LYS A 250 -22.58 22.43 -23.35
CA LYS A 250 -21.53 23.17 -24.08
C LYS A 250 -20.08 22.93 -23.67
N GLU A 251 -19.31 22.36 -24.61
CA GLU A 251 -17.85 22.46 -24.65
C GLU A 251 -17.37 23.88 -24.34
N SER A 252 -16.86 24.09 -23.13
CA SER A 252 -15.72 24.98 -22.95
C SER A 252 -14.52 24.09 -22.73
N SER A 253 -13.62 24.08 -23.71
CA SER A 253 -12.27 23.55 -23.61
C SER A 253 -11.58 24.12 -22.36
N MET A 254 -11.62 23.35 -21.28
CA MET A 254 -10.64 23.44 -20.21
C MET A 254 -10.12 22.04 -20.00
N GLU A 255 -9.25 21.61 -20.92
CA GLU A 255 -8.14 20.79 -20.46
C GLU A 255 -7.50 21.55 -19.29
N PRO A 256 -7.22 20.92 -18.15
CA PRO A 256 -6.27 21.51 -17.25
C PRO A 256 -5.02 21.72 -18.09
N ASN A 257 -4.61 22.99 -18.26
CA ASN A 257 -3.23 23.28 -18.62
C ASN A 257 -2.40 22.48 -17.61
N VAL A 258 -1.91 21.31 -18.03
CA VAL A 258 -0.64 20.82 -17.56
C VAL A 258 0.31 21.86 -18.12
N ASP A 259 0.48 22.94 -17.35
CA ASP A 259 1.36 24.02 -17.72
C ASP A 259 2.69 23.35 -18.03
N GLY A 260 3.08 23.45 -19.30
CA GLY A 260 4.26 22.87 -19.91
C GLY A 260 5.52 23.55 -19.41
N SER A 261 5.61 23.84 -18.11
CA SER A 261 6.88 24.04 -17.43
C SER A 261 7.40 22.71 -16.88
N LEU A 262 7.39 21.67 -17.73
CA LEU A 262 8.38 20.61 -17.57
C LEU A 262 9.74 21.29 -17.76
N GLY A 263 10.31 21.73 -16.64
CA GLY A 263 11.67 22.25 -16.57
C GLY A 263 12.62 21.30 -17.30
N LYS A 264 13.76 21.87 -17.76
CA LYS A 264 14.82 21.16 -18.49
C LYS A 264 14.92 19.70 -18.01
N LYS A 265 14.93 18.76 -18.97
CA LYS A 265 15.23 17.34 -18.72
C LYS A 265 16.48 17.26 -17.84
N VAL A 266 16.30 16.92 -16.57
CA VAL A 266 17.39 16.81 -15.60
C VAL A 266 18.11 15.50 -15.90
N ASP A 267 19.41 15.58 -16.13
CA ASP A 267 20.24 14.38 -16.25
C ASP A 267 20.18 13.61 -14.93
N ASN A 268 19.89 12.30 -14.98
CA ASN A 268 19.66 11.44 -13.81
C ASN A 268 18.45 11.83 -12.92
N SER A 269 17.36 12.33 -13.52
CA SER A 269 16.10 12.59 -12.81
C SER A 269 15.62 11.38 -11.98
N ALA A 270 15.12 11.66 -10.78
CA ALA A 270 14.45 10.68 -9.92
C ALA A 270 12.99 10.40 -10.34
N PHE A 271 12.41 11.19 -11.25
CA PHE A 271 11.02 11.11 -11.69
C PHE A 271 10.93 10.52 -13.10
N VAL A 272 11.14 9.21 -13.15
CA VAL A 272 11.42 8.45 -14.39
C VAL A 272 10.18 7.96 -15.14
N THR A 273 8.99 8.03 -14.52
CA THR A 273 7.73 7.63 -15.18
C THR A 273 7.24 8.69 -16.16
N ASN A 274 6.30 8.32 -17.02
CA ASN A 274 5.70 9.29 -17.95
C ASN A 274 5.01 10.47 -17.26
N LYS A 275 4.32 10.23 -16.13
CA LYS A 275 3.66 11.29 -15.36
C LYS A 275 4.63 12.17 -14.57
N ARG A 276 5.81 11.66 -14.23
CA ARG A 276 6.84 12.35 -13.43
C ARG A 276 6.34 12.91 -12.09
N ASP A 277 5.31 12.30 -11.53
CA ASP A 277 4.69 12.67 -10.26
C ASP A 277 5.18 11.80 -9.09
N THR A 278 5.96 10.77 -9.41
CA THR A 278 6.43 9.75 -8.47
C THR A 278 7.92 9.52 -8.66
N VAL A 279 8.63 9.32 -7.56
CA VAL A 279 10.03 8.87 -7.57
C VAL A 279 10.12 7.46 -8.17
N GLY A 280 11.18 7.17 -8.90
CA GLY A 280 11.47 5.84 -9.42
C GLY A 280 12.95 5.55 -9.53
N GLY A 281 13.28 4.44 -10.19
CA GLY A 281 14.64 3.90 -10.24
C GLY A 281 14.92 2.89 -9.11
N GLY A 282 16.20 2.62 -8.86
CA GLY A 282 16.64 1.69 -7.82
C GLY A 282 16.69 2.32 -6.42
N ASN A 283 17.00 1.49 -5.41
CA ASN A 283 17.09 1.91 -4.01
C ASN A 283 17.96 3.16 -3.79
N GLU A 284 19.12 3.22 -4.44
CA GLU A 284 20.06 4.36 -4.32
C GLU A 284 19.45 5.68 -4.84
N ALA A 285 18.75 5.63 -5.97
CA ALA A 285 18.07 6.81 -6.54
C ALA A 285 16.93 7.28 -5.63
N VAL A 286 16.17 6.33 -5.07
CA VAL A 286 15.08 6.63 -4.12
C VAL A 286 15.62 7.26 -2.83
N LEU A 287 16.70 6.72 -2.25
CA LEU A 287 17.32 7.27 -1.05
C LEU A 287 17.93 8.66 -1.30
N ASN A 288 18.51 8.89 -2.49
CA ASN A 288 18.98 10.21 -2.88
C ASN A 288 17.83 11.23 -3.02
N ALA A 289 16.70 10.81 -3.61
CA ALA A 289 15.50 11.65 -3.67
C ALA A 289 14.94 11.93 -2.27
N LEU A 290 14.93 10.93 -1.38
CA LEU A 290 14.54 11.10 0.03
C LEU A 290 15.44 12.10 0.75
N ALA A 291 16.76 12.06 0.52
CA ALA A 291 17.69 13.03 1.09
C ALA A 291 17.37 14.47 0.65
N GLY A 292 16.98 14.66 -0.62
CA GLY A 292 16.48 15.93 -1.15
C GLY A 292 15.15 16.36 -0.51
N TYR A 293 14.22 15.41 -0.31
CA TYR A 293 12.93 15.64 0.34
C TYR A 293 13.08 16.09 1.80
N LEU A 294 13.93 15.43 2.58
CA LEU A 294 14.19 15.78 3.99
C LEU A 294 14.83 17.17 4.14
N ARG A 295 15.60 17.59 3.13
CA ARG A 295 16.29 18.89 3.07
C ARG A 295 15.52 19.94 2.30
N TYR A 296 14.20 19.81 2.24
CA TYR A 296 13.35 20.82 1.62
C TYR A 296 13.56 22.18 2.30
N LEU A 297 13.77 23.24 1.49
CA LEU A 297 14.16 24.61 1.88
C LEU A 297 15.63 24.81 2.24
N GLU A 298 16.45 23.77 2.26
CA GLU A 298 17.91 23.93 2.24
C GLU A 298 18.34 24.34 0.82
N GLY A 299 19.04 25.46 0.69
CA GLY A 299 19.60 25.88 -0.59
C GLY A 299 20.58 24.82 -1.11
N THR A 300 20.33 24.32 -2.33
CA THR A 300 21.16 23.28 -2.96
C THR A 300 21.52 23.67 -4.39
N SER A 301 22.77 23.41 -4.77
CA SER A 301 23.25 23.53 -6.16
C SER A 301 23.01 22.26 -6.96
N ARG A 302 22.40 21.22 -6.37
CA ARG A 302 22.16 19.94 -7.02
C ARG A 302 20.84 19.95 -7.77
N ASP A 303 20.90 19.80 -9.09
CA ASP A 303 19.72 19.83 -9.96
C ASP A 303 18.69 18.74 -9.61
N ASP A 304 19.16 17.54 -9.23
CA ASP A 304 18.29 16.42 -8.83
C ASP A 304 17.47 16.73 -7.57
N TRP A 305 18.04 17.43 -6.59
CA TRP A 305 17.33 17.84 -5.38
C TRP A 305 16.41 19.04 -5.65
N GLN A 306 16.80 19.96 -6.53
CA GLN A 306 15.92 21.05 -6.96
C GLN A 306 14.66 20.53 -7.64
N GLU A 307 14.78 19.46 -8.45
CA GLU A 307 13.63 18.78 -9.02
C GLU A 307 12.73 18.18 -7.93
N VAL A 308 13.29 17.46 -6.95
CA VAL A 308 12.52 16.95 -5.81
C VAL A 308 11.78 18.06 -5.07
N HIS A 309 12.44 19.20 -4.82
CA HIS A 309 11.82 20.35 -4.16
C HIS A 309 10.67 20.95 -4.98
N ALA A 310 10.79 20.97 -6.31
CA ALA A 310 9.71 21.43 -7.18
C ALA A 310 8.51 20.47 -7.12
N ARG A 311 8.75 19.17 -7.29
CA ARG A 311 7.70 18.15 -7.22
C ARG A 311 7.02 18.08 -5.86
N LEU A 312 7.78 18.29 -4.78
CA LEU A 312 7.24 18.42 -3.44
C LEU A 312 6.22 19.56 -3.37
N ARG A 313 6.57 20.77 -3.85
CA ARG A 313 5.63 21.91 -3.83
C ARG A 313 4.35 21.62 -4.60
N ASP A 314 4.47 20.99 -5.76
CA ASP A 314 3.31 20.66 -6.60
C ASP A 314 2.41 19.61 -5.94
N ALA A 315 3.00 18.67 -5.22
CA ALA A 315 2.30 17.59 -4.53
C ALA A 315 1.81 17.94 -3.10
N GLU A 316 2.30 19.02 -2.50
CA GLU A 316 2.01 19.41 -1.12
C GLU A 316 0.67 20.16 -1.02
N ILE A 317 -0.43 19.41 -1.19
CA ILE A 317 -1.78 19.99 -1.14
C ILE A 317 -2.25 20.23 0.31
N ARG A 318 -1.67 19.51 1.26
CA ARG A 318 -1.76 19.76 2.71
C ARG A 318 -0.45 19.33 3.38
N PRO A 319 -0.16 19.80 4.61
CA PRO A 319 1.08 19.46 5.30
C PRO A 319 1.34 17.94 5.34
N GLY A 320 2.48 17.53 4.77
CA GLY A 320 2.98 16.17 4.69
C GLY A 320 2.37 15.26 3.61
N ALA A 321 1.42 15.75 2.80
CA ALA A 321 0.76 14.91 1.79
C ALA A 321 1.68 14.57 0.60
N SER A 322 2.66 15.42 0.30
CA SER A 322 3.65 15.16 -0.77
C SER A 322 4.39 13.85 -0.58
N PHE A 323 4.62 13.40 0.66
CA PHE A 323 5.42 12.20 0.90
C PHE A 323 4.79 10.96 0.26
N PHE A 324 3.50 10.71 0.53
CA PHE A 324 2.80 9.56 -0.07
C PHE A 324 2.67 9.69 -1.58
N SER A 325 2.45 10.91 -2.09
CA SER A 325 2.37 11.12 -3.55
C SER A 325 3.69 10.77 -4.24
N LEU A 326 4.82 11.22 -3.70
CA LEU A 326 6.12 11.07 -4.34
C LEU A 326 6.75 9.69 -4.09
N PHE A 327 6.61 9.13 -2.88
CA PHE A 327 7.31 7.93 -2.43
C PHE A 327 6.41 6.70 -2.21
N GLY A 328 5.08 6.86 -2.24
CA GLY A 328 4.12 5.77 -1.98
C GLY A 328 4.32 4.57 -2.91
N PRO A 329 4.40 4.74 -4.24
CA PRO A 329 4.60 3.63 -5.17
C PRO A 329 5.94 2.89 -4.99
N VAL A 330 7.04 3.57 -4.66
CA VAL A 330 8.34 2.90 -4.43
C VAL A 330 8.36 2.13 -3.11
N LEU A 331 7.62 2.60 -2.09
CA LEU A 331 7.38 1.86 -0.85
C LEU A 331 6.48 0.64 -1.10
N HIS A 332 5.48 0.77 -1.96
CA HIS A 332 4.60 -0.34 -2.34
C HIS A 332 5.35 -1.47 -3.05
N LEU A 333 6.26 -1.14 -3.97
CA LEU A 333 7.11 -2.13 -4.65
C LEU A 333 8.29 -2.61 -3.78
N GLY A 334 8.47 -2.05 -2.59
CA GLY A 334 9.56 -2.38 -1.67
C GLY A 334 10.96 -2.07 -2.19
N ILE A 335 11.07 -1.10 -3.12
CA ILE A 335 12.34 -0.59 -3.65
C ILE A 335 13.17 0.04 -2.53
N VAL A 336 12.49 0.65 -1.55
CA VAL A 336 13.05 1.10 -0.29
C VAL A 336 12.23 0.54 0.86
N SER A 337 12.88 0.12 1.95
CA SER A 337 12.16 -0.35 3.13
C SER A 337 11.62 0.84 3.93
N ARG A 338 10.46 0.65 4.56
CA ARG A 338 9.91 1.60 5.54
C ARG A 338 10.93 1.96 6.64
N ARG A 339 11.68 0.95 7.10
CA ARG A 339 12.68 1.08 8.17
C ARG A 339 13.88 1.91 7.75
N SER A 340 14.34 1.79 6.50
CA SER A 340 15.39 2.64 5.93
C SER A 340 14.94 4.10 5.82
N VAL A 341 13.72 4.36 5.34
CA VAL A 341 13.18 5.73 5.31
C VAL A 341 13.15 6.36 6.70
N HIS A 342 12.63 5.62 7.69
CA HIS A 342 12.61 6.09 9.07
C HIS A 342 14.02 6.37 9.60
N TYR A 343 14.97 5.45 9.36
CA TYR A 343 16.36 5.61 9.77
C TYR A 343 16.99 6.87 9.19
N GLU A 344 16.89 7.09 7.87
CA GLU A 344 17.46 8.27 7.21
C GLU A 344 16.86 9.59 7.72
N ALA A 345 15.55 9.62 7.97
CA ALA A 345 14.87 10.79 8.52
C ALA A 345 15.36 11.13 9.94
N ILE A 346 15.51 10.12 10.80
CA ILE A 346 15.98 10.30 12.18
C ILE A 346 17.47 10.64 12.23
N GLU A 347 18.32 10.02 11.41
CA GLU A 347 19.74 10.36 11.35
C GLU A 347 19.95 11.79 10.87
N TYR A 348 19.22 12.23 9.84
CA TYR A 348 19.24 13.63 9.41
C TYR A 348 18.88 14.60 10.55
N GLU A 349 17.80 14.29 11.30
CA GLU A 349 17.39 15.12 12.44
C GLU A 349 18.45 15.14 13.56
N LYS A 350 19.08 14.01 13.86
CA LYS A 350 20.17 13.91 14.84
C LYS A 350 21.40 14.71 14.43
N GLU A 351 21.85 14.57 13.19
CA GLU A 351 23.03 15.28 12.67
C GLU A 351 22.83 16.80 12.72
N ARG A 352 21.61 17.26 12.36
CA ARG A 352 21.23 18.66 12.49
C ARG A 352 21.22 19.12 13.95
N ASN A 353 20.57 18.38 14.84
CA ASN A 353 20.52 18.72 16.27
C ASN A 353 21.91 18.73 16.93
N ALA A 354 22.85 17.94 16.42
CA ALA A 354 24.25 17.95 16.84
C ALA A 354 25.09 19.07 16.20
N GLY A 355 24.53 19.89 15.31
CA GLY A 355 25.20 21.00 14.65
C GLY A 355 26.12 20.62 13.49
N PHE A 356 25.99 19.39 12.95
CA PHE A 356 26.75 18.96 11.78
C PHE A 356 26.17 19.47 10.45
N ILE A 357 24.90 19.88 10.45
CA ILE A 357 24.17 20.41 9.29
C ILE A 357 23.68 21.82 9.63
N SER A 358 23.54 22.68 8.60
CA SER A 358 23.01 24.04 8.74
C SER A 358 21.67 24.06 9.49
N PRO A 359 21.48 24.97 10.46
CA PRO A 359 20.18 25.16 11.10
C PRO A 359 19.17 25.91 10.22
N PHE A 360 19.63 26.57 9.14
CA PHE A 360 18.80 27.30 8.19
C PHE A 360 18.28 26.40 7.08
N GLY A 361 17.00 26.57 6.70
CA GLY A 361 16.35 25.75 5.67
C GLY A 361 15.79 24.43 6.19
N TYR A 362 15.69 24.23 7.52
CA TYR A 362 15.15 23.00 8.10
C TYR A 362 13.64 22.89 7.92
N SER A 363 13.20 21.79 7.32
CA SER A 363 11.79 21.43 7.23
C SER A 363 11.45 20.29 8.20
N ALA A 364 11.14 20.65 9.46
CA ALA A 364 10.59 19.70 10.43
C ALA A 364 9.36 18.95 9.90
N ALA A 365 8.58 19.61 9.03
CA ALA A 365 7.39 19.06 8.41
C ALA A 365 7.70 17.87 7.49
N THR A 366 8.77 17.91 6.69
CA THR A 366 9.11 16.80 5.78
C THR A 366 9.70 15.61 6.54
N VAL A 367 10.46 15.86 7.60
CA VAL A 367 10.92 14.79 8.51
C VAL A 367 9.72 14.10 9.16
N SER A 368 8.80 14.87 9.78
CA SER A 368 7.58 14.33 10.40
C SER A 368 6.70 13.59 9.40
N ALA A 369 6.53 14.13 8.18
CA ALA A 369 5.72 13.52 7.14
C ALA A 369 6.28 12.15 6.73
N ALA A 370 7.59 12.05 6.51
CA ALA A 370 8.25 10.79 6.13
C ALA A 370 8.16 9.75 7.24
N THR A 371 8.46 10.13 8.50
CA THR A 371 8.43 9.22 9.64
C THR A 371 7.01 8.76 9.99
N ASP A 372 6.04 9.68 10.07
CA ASP A 372 4.64 9.36 10.36
C ASP A 372 4.04 8.47 9.27
N ALA A 373 4.35 8.72 7.99
CA ALA A 373 3.87 7.91 6.89
C ALA A 373 4.32 6.45 7.01
N VAL A 374 5.63 6.20 7.15
CA VAL A 374 6.15 4.83 7.17
C VAL A 374 5.78 4.07 8.45
N CYS A 375 5.66 4.77 9.58
CA CYS A 375 5.19 4.14 10.81
C CYS A 375 3.69 3.81 10.77
N SER A 376 2.87 4.69 10.18
CA SER A 376 1.45 4.43 9.94
C SER A 376 1.25 3.24 8.99
N MET A 377 2.02 3.19 7.88
CA MET A 377 2.00 2.05 6.96
C MET A 377 2.35 0.73 7.64
N GLU A 378 3.38 0.73 8.49
CA GLU A 378 3.77 -0.45 9.28
C GLU A 378 2.63 -0.88 10.21
N TRP A 379 2.04 0.06 10.94
CA TRP A 379 0.91 -0.21 11.82
C TRP A 379 -0.26 -0.89 11.08
N TYR A 380 -0.68 -0.36 9.93
CA TYR A 380 -1.78 -0.96 9.17
C TYR A 380 -1.43 -2.34 8.61
N TYR A 381 -0.16 -2.57 8.24
CA TYR A 381 0.32 -3.90 7.86
C TYR A 381 0.25 -4.90 9.04
N LEU A 382 0.63 -4.47 10.25
CA LEU A 382 0.50 -5.29 11.46
C LEU A 382 -0.96 -5.61 11.81
N VAL A 383 -1.86 -4.63 11.67
CA VAL A 383 -3.32 -4.84 11.84
C VAL A 383 -3.84 -5.85 10.82
N ALA A 384 -3.35 -5.81 9.58
CA ALA A 384 -3.72 -6.72 8.51
C ALA A 384 -3.15 -8.14 8.69
N LEU A 385 -1.98 -8.28 9.34
CA LEU A 385 -1.43 -9.57 9.75
C LEU A 385 -2.28 -10.22 10.84
N ASN A 386 -2.76 -9.46 11.82
CA ASN A 386 -3.57 -9.95 12.95
C ASN A 386 -5.06 -10.20 12.58
N ARG A 387 -5.34 -10.56 11.32
CA ARG A 387 -6.69 -10.76 10.77
C ARG A 387 -7.35 -12.08 11.19
N GLU A 388 -6.57 -13.01 11.76
CA GLU A 388 -6.98 -14.40 12.03
C GLU A 388 -7.90 -14.58 13.25
N ARG A 389 -8.35 -13.51 13.92
CA ARG A 389 -9.33 -13.60 15.01
C ARG A 389 -10.73 -13.89 14.45
N ILE A 390 -10.98 -15.16 14.12
CA ILE A 390 -12.30 -15.70 13.83
C ILE A 390 -12.97 -15.98 15.19
N ASP A 391 -13.78 -15.03 15.65
CA ASP A 391 -14.93 -15.38 16.49
C ASP A 391 -15.84 -16.26 15.63
N GLU A 392 -16.35 -17.38 16.15
CA GLU A 392 -17.20 -18.34 15.41
C GLU A 392 -18.42 -17.66 14.74
N LYS A 393 -18.81 -16.47 15.22
CA LYS A 393 -19.90 -15.66 14.68
C LYS A 393 -19.47 -14.60 13.65
N ARG A 394 -18.19 -14.52 13.28
CA ARG A 394 -17.65 -13.48 12.39
C ARG A 394 -17.12 -14.06 11.09
N HIS A 395 -17.33 -13.31 10.02
CA HIS A 395 -16.83 -13.66 8.70
C HIS A 395 -15.34 -13.36 8.56
N ALA A 396 -14.64 -14.17 7.76
CA ALA A 396 -13.21 -14.01 7.55
C ALA A 396 -12.88 -12.65 6.91
N ILE A 397 -11.97 -11.90 7.52
CA ILE A 397 -11.51 -10.62 7.00
C ILE A 397 -10.46 -10.87 5.91
N ARG A 398 -10.65 -10.19 4.78
CA ARG A 398 -9.73 -10.16 3.65
C ARG A 398 -9.18 -8.75 3.47
N ILE A 399 -7.96 -8.69 2.95
CA ILE A 399 -7.27 -7.44 2.66
C ILE A 399 -7.09 -7.31 1.15
N TRP A 400 -7.48 -6.16 0.61
CA TRP A 400 -7.26 -5.77 -0.77
C TRP A 400 -6.37 -4.52 -0.76
N ARG A 401 -5.37 -4.48 -1.65
CA ARG A 401 -4.58 -3.26 -1.84
C ARG A 401 -5.14 -2.45 -3.00
N TRP A 402 -5.54 -1.22 -2.72
CA TRP A 402 -6.03 -0.26 -3.70
C TRP A 402 -5.10 0.95 -3.78
N LYS A 403 -4.49 1.18 -4.94
CA LYS A 403 -3.52 2.28 -5.18
C LYS A 403 -2.42 2.37 -4.09
N GLY A 404 -1.95 1.23 -3.60
CA GLY A 404 -0.94 1.14 -2.54
C GLY A 404 -1.51 0.96 -1.12
N TYR A 405 -2.77 1.30 -0.87
CA TYR A 405 -3.38 1.33 0.45
C TYR A 405 -4.13 0.04 0.82
N LEU A 406 -4.03 -0.38 2.08
CA LEU A 406 -4.71 -1.60 2.58
C LEU A 406 -6.19 -1.35 2.91
N ILE A 407 -7.08 -2.09 2.27
CA ILE A 407 -8.55 -2.01 2.42
C ILE A 407 -9.08 -3.33 2.99
N GLN A 408 -9.87 -3.25 4.06
CA GLN A 408 -10.53 -4.42 4.62
C GLN A 408 -11.89 -4.68 3.98
N TYR A 409 -12.17 -5.95 3.72
CA TYR A 409 -13.48 -6.42 3.29
C TYR A 409 -13.76 -7.83 3.79
N THR A 410 -15.01 -8.28 3.70
CA THR A 410 -15.37 -9.69 3.80
C THR A 410 -16.23 -10.09 2.61
N VAL A 411 -16.28 -11.39 2.33
CA VAL A 411 -17.19 -12.00 1.36
C VAL A 411 -17.79 -13.26 1.97
N VAL A 412 -19.11 -13.40 1.84
CA VAL A 412 -19.89 -14.51 2.39
C VAL A 412 -20.89 -15.00 1.35
N GLY A 413 -21.10 -16.31 1.32
CA GLY A 413 -21.89 -16.97 0.28
C GLY A 413 -21.03 -17.34 -0.93
N ASN A 414 -21.42 -18.43 -1.59
CA ASN A 414 -20.71 -19.04 -2.72
C ASN A 414 -21.54 -19.02 -4.02
N GLU A 415 -22.84 -18.77 -3.92
CA GLU A 415 -23.79 -18.87 -5.03
C GLU A 415 -24.78 -17.69 -5.05
N GLY A 416 -25.27 -17.38 -6.25
CA GLY A 416 -26.31 -16.37 -6.47
C GLY A 416 -25.80 -14.95 -6.74
N PRO A 417 -26.72 -13.97 -6.80
CA PRO A 417 -26.40 -12.59 -7.17
C PRO A 417 -25.41 -11.92 -6.21
N ALA A 418 -24.51 -11.09 -6.74
CA ALA A 418 -23.65 -10.26 -5.92
C ALA A 418 -24.38 -9.08 -5.28
N VAL A 419 -24.10 -8.87 -4.00
CA VAL A 419 -24.57 -7.74 -3.18
C VAL A 419 -23.36 -7.07 -2.53
N LEU A 420 -23.19 -5.76 -2.74
CA LEU A 420 -22.15 -4.95 -2.10
C LEU A 420 -22.78 -4.06 -1.03
N LEU A 421 -22.30 -4.19 0.21
CA LEU A 421 -22.73 -3.38 1.34
C LEU A 421 -21.64 -2.36 1.73
N VAL A 422 -21.99 -1.07 1.69
CA VAL A 422 -21.08 0.05 1.96
C VAL A 422 -21.56 0.80 3.21
N HIS A 423 -20.68 0.93 4.20
CA HIS A 423 -21.00 1.53 5.49
C HIS A 423 -21.09 3.07 5.44
N GLY A 424 -21.72 3.66 6.46
CA GLY A 424 -21.81 5.11 6.66
C GLY A 424 -20.60 5.72 7.37
N PHE A 425 -20.68 7.02 7.69
CA PHE A 425 -19.62 7.73 8.42
C PHE A 425 -19.44 7.14 9.83
N GLY A 426 -18.19 7.02 10.29
CA GLY A 426 -17.89 6.50 11.63
C GLY A 426 -18.18 5.00 11.82
N ALA A 427 -18.36 4.27 10.71
CA ALA A 427 -18.64 2.84 10.68
C ALA A 427 -17.56 2.06 9.92
N PHE A 428 -17.80 0.76 9.73
CA PHE A 428 -16.90 -0.24 9.16
C PHE A 428 -17.73 -1.42 8.63
N LEU A 429 -17.09 -2.38 7.97
CA LEU A 429 -17.77 -3.48 7.25
C LEU A 429 -18.73 -4.29 8.14
N GLU A 430 -18.39 -4.57 9.40
CA GLU A 430 -19.26 -5.32 10.33
C GLU A 430 -20.45 -4.50 10.86
N HIS A 431 -20.68 -3.27 10.38
CA HIS A 431 -21.96 -2.57 10.55
C HIS A 431 -23.13 -3.43 10.06
N TYR A 432 -22.89 -4.26 9.04
CA TYR A 432 -23.90 -5.15 8.45
C TYR A 432 -23.90 -6.59 9.02
N ARG A 433 -23.17 -6.87 10.10
CA ARG A 433 -22.99 -8.25 10.62
C ARG A 433 -24.29 -9.00 10.92
N ASP A 434 -25.37 -8.30 11.28
CA ASP A 434 -26.69 -8.91 11.54
C ASP A 434 -27.57 -8.98 10.27
N ASN A 435 -27.12 -8.39 9.17
CA ASN A 435 -27.78 -8.42 7.87
C ASN A 435 -27.19 -9.49 6.95
N VAL A 436 -25.87 -9.70 7.00
CA VAL A 436 -25.13 -10.56 6.05
C VAL A 436 -25.72 -11.97 6.00
N ASP A 437 -25.87 -12.66 7.14
CA ASP A 437 -26.38 -14.03 7.18
C ASP A 437 -27.78 -14.16 6.56
N ASN A 438 -28.68 -13.21 6.83
CA ASN A 438 -30.03 -13.23 6.27
C ASN A 438 -30.03 -13.05 4.75
N ILE A 439 -29.15 -12.19 4.23
CA ILE A 439 -29.00 -11.96 2.79
C ILE A 439 -28.39 -13.20 2.11
N VAL A 440 -27.38 -13.82 2.73
CA VAL A 440 -26.74 -15.05 2.25
C VAL A 440 -27.71 -16.24 2.27
N ASN A 441 -28.49 -16.40 3.34
CA ASN A 441 -29.53 -17.44 3.46
C ASN A 441 -30.60 -17.32 2.36
N SER A 442 -30.77 -16.12 1.80
CA SER A 442 -31.63 -15.85 0.64
C SER A 442 -30.93 -16.14 -0.70
N LYS A 443 -29.84 -16.92 -0.71
CA LYS A 443 -29.04 -17.34 -1.88
C LYS A 443 -28.38 -16.17 -2.62
N ASN A 444 -27.68 -15.31 -1.88
CA ASN A 444 -26.86 -14.23 -2.44
C ASN A 444 -25.40 -14.36 -1.99
N ARG A 445 -24.50 -13.75 -2.76
CA ARG A 445 -23.10 -13.53 -2.37
C ARG A 445 -22.95 -12.10 -1.89
N VAL A 446 -22.43 -11.91 -0.69
CA VAL A 446 -22.41 -10.61 -0.02
C VAL A 446 -20.98 -10.18 0.23
N TRP A 447 -20.62 -9.00 -0.28
CA TRP A 447 -19.39 -8.30 0.05
C TRP A 447 -19.71 -7.14 1.00
N THR A 448 -18.94 -6.99 2.07
CA THR A 448 -18.95 -5.80 2.91
C THR A 448 -17.56 -5.19 2.91
N ILE A 449 -17.46 -3.89 2.69
CA ILE A 449 -16.17 -3.19 2.58
C ILE A 449 -16.04 -2.10 3.64
N THR A 450 -14.84 -1.96 4.22
CA THR A 450 -14.46 -0.78 5.00
C THR A 450 -13.71 0.17 4.07
N VAL A 451 -14.29 1.30 3.68
CA VAL A 451 -13.67 2.19 2.68
C VAL A 451 -12.44 2.91 3.26
N LEU A 452 -11.55 3.40 2.38
CA LEU A 452 -10.32 4.11 2.76
C LEU A 452 -10.63 5.26 3.73
N GLY A 453 -9.81 5.41 4.78
CA GLY A 453 -10.04 6.42 5.82
C GLY A 453 -10.86 5.91 7.02
N PHE A 454 -11.47 4.73 6.95
CA PHE A 454 -12.37 4.21 7.99
C PHE A 454 -11.89 2.92 8.65
N GLY A 455 -12.42 2.61 9.83
CA GLY A 455 -12.25 1.33 10.54
C GLY A 455 -10.80 0.81 10.58
N LYS A 456 -10.56 -0.35 9.98
CA LYS A 456 -9.25 -1.00 9.85
C LYS A 456 -8.59 -0.88 8.49
N SER A 457 -9.26 -0.22 7.54
CA SER A 457 -8.60 0.21 6.32
C SER A 457 -7.61 1.33 6.62
N GLU A 458 -6.58 1.40 5.79
CA GLU A 458 -5.50 2.37 5.87
C GLU A 458 -6.05 3.79 5.74
N LYS A 459 -5.35 4.72 6.38
CA LYS A 459 -5.76 6.11 6.43
C LYS A 459 -4.56 7.00 6.12
N PRO A 460 -4.16 7.05 4.84
CA PRO A 460 -3.03 7.85 4.40
C PRO A 460 -3.35 9.35 4.50
N ASN A 461 -2.30 10.17 4.57
CA ASN A 461 -2.41 11.62 4.53
C ASN A 461 -2.64 12.09 3.08
N ILE A 462 -3.87 11.99 2.60
CA ILE A 462 -4.31 12.42 1.27
C ILE A 462 -5.57 13.27 1.38
N ILE A 463 -6.02 13.81 0.24
CA ILE A 463 -7.33 14.46 0.14
C ILE A 463 -8.39 13.39 -0.09
N TYR A 464 -9.40 13.39 0.78
CA TYR A 464 -10.54 12.51 0.66
C TYR A 464 -11.67 13.25 -0.03
N THR A 465 -12.07 12.76 -1.21
CA THR A 465 -13.20 13.31 -1.98
C THR A 465 -14.23 12.23 -2.25
N GLU A 466 -15.47 12.66 -2.49
CA GLU A 466 -16.55 11.80 -2.97
C GLU A 466 -16.17 11.01 -4.22
N LEU A 467 -15.39 11.61 -5.12
CA LEU A 467 -14.88 10.96 -6.32
C LEU A 467 -13.83 9.90 -6.00
N LEU A 468 -12.93 10.15 -5.04
CA LEU A 468 -11.98 9.16 -4.56
C LEU A 468 -12.69 7.90 -4.05
N TRP A 469 -13.70 8.06 -3.20
CA TRP A 469 -14.46 6.92 -2.68
C TRP A 469 -15.29 6.21 -3.76
N ALA A 470 -15.82 6.95 -4.75
CA ALA A 470 -16.49 6.34 -5.90
C ALA A 470 -15.52 5.51 -6.77
N GLU A 471 -14.30 6.01 -7.02
CA GLU A 471 -13.24 5.25 -7.71
C GLU A 471 -12.85 4.00 -6.93
N LEU A 472 -12.72 4.10 -5.60
CA LEU A 472 -12.45 2.95 -4.74
C LEU A 472 -13.51 1.86 -4.91
N LEU A 473 -14.80 2.24 -4.86
CA LEU A 473 -15.89 1.28 -5.04
C LEU A 473 -15.91 0.70 -6.46
N ARG A 474 -15.66 1.52 -7.49
CA ARG A 474 -15.55 1.04 -8.88
C ARG A 474 -14.43 0.01 -9.01
N ASP A 475 -13.24 0.30 -8.51
CA ASP A 475 -12.09 -0.59 -8.61
C ASP A 475 -12.33 -1.85 -7.78
N PHE A 476 -12.99 -1.75 -6.63
CA PHE A 476 -13.41 -2.92 -5.86
C PHE A 476 -14.40 -3.80 -6.63
N MET A 477 -15.37 -3.20 -7.32
CA MET A 477 -16.31 -3.92 -8.18
C MET A 477 -15.60 -4.67 -9.31
N ILE A 478 -14.58 -4.04 -9.92
CA ILE A 478 -13.82 -4.61 -11.03
C ILE A 478 -12.85 -5.70 -10.56
N GLU A 479 -12.05 -5.42 -9.53
CA GLU A 479 -10.93 -6.28 -9.11
C GLU A 479 -11.30 -7.34 -8.08
N VAL A 480 -12.36 -7.14 -7.29
CA VAL A 480 -12.71 -8.02 -6.16
C VAL A 480 -14.06 -8.69 -6.37
N VAL A 481 -15.07 -7.95 -6.83
CA VAL A 481 -16.42 -8.53 -7.06
C VAL A 481 -16.48 -9.27 -8.40
N GLY A 482 -15.90 -8.72 -9.47
CA GLY A 482 -15.80 -9.39 -10.78
C GLY A 482 -17.10 -9.44 -11.59
N GLU A 483 -18.20 -8.91 -11.06
CA GLU A 483 -19.49 -8.83 -11.74
C GLU A 483 -20.35 -7.65 -11.28
N PRO A 484 -21.35 -7.22 -12.07
CA PRO A 484 -22.30 -6.19 -11.62
C PRO A 484 -23.11 -6.68 -10.41
N ALA A 485 -23.27 -5.82 -9.41
CA ALA A 485 -23.88 -6.17 -8.12
C ALA A 485 -25.06 -5.25 -7.75
N HIS A 486 -25.88 -5.73 -6.82
CA HIS A 486 -26.83 -4.90 -6.09
C HIS A 486 -26.08 -4.14 -5.00
N CYS A 487 -26.08 -2.81 -5.06
CA CYS A 487 -25.31 -1.98 -4.13
C CYS A 487 -26.21 -1.40 -3.05
N VAL A 488 -25.85 -1.61 -1.79
CA VAL A 488 -26.54 -1.07 -0.62
C VAL A 488 -25.60 -0.13 0.10
N GLY A 489 -26.04 1.09 0.36
CA GLY A 489 -25.25 2.09 1.05
C GLY A 489 -26.01 2.73 2.20
N ASN A 490 -25.36 2.81 3.36
CA ASN A 490 -25.88 3.53 4.53
C ASN A 490 -25.28 4.93 4.62
N SER A 491 -26.10 5.96 4.87
CA SER A 491 -25.62 7.33 5.08
C SER A 491 -24.69 7.80 3.95
N ILE A 492 -23.47 8.24 4.25
CA ILE A 492 -22.48 8.65 3.23
C ILE A 492 -22.10 7.50 2.27
N GLY A 493 -22.18 6.23 2.72
CA GLY A 493 -22.03 5.08 1.85
C GLY A 493 -23.14 4.99 0.79
N GLY A 494 -24.35 5.45 1.12
CA GLY A 494 -25.47 5.64 0.19
C GLY A 494 -25.14 6.64 -0.92
N TYR A 495 -24.54 7.77 -0.56
CA TYR A 495 -24.07 8.76 -1.51
C TYR A 495 -22.99 8.18 -2.44
N PHE A 496 -22.03 7.43 -1.90
CA PHE A 496 -20.96 6.82 -2.71
C PHE A 496 -21.48 5.78 -3.70
N VAL A 497 -22.39 4.89 -3.29
CA VAL A 497 -22.98 3.90 -4.21
C VAL A 497 -23.85 4.57 -5.28
N ALA A 498 -24.57 5.64 -4.94
CA ALA A 498 -25.34 6.40 -5.92
C ALA A 498 -24.43 7.10 -6.94
N LEU A 499 -23.32 7.70 -6.48
CA LEU A 499 -22.35 8.35 -7.35
C LEU A 499 -21.65 7.33 -8.27
N MET A 500 -21.25 6.17 -7.74
CA MET A 500 -20.70 5.08 -8.55
C MET A 500 -21.70 4.59 -9.60
N ALA A 501 -22.98 4.43 -9.24
CA ALA A 501 -24.03 4.03 -10.18
C ALA A 501 -24.27 5.08 -11.28
N PHE A 502 -24.16 6.37 -10.94
CA PHE A 502 -24.25 7.46 -11.90
C PHE A 502 -23.07 7.45 -12.89
N LEU A 503 -21.84 7.31 -12.39
CA LEU A 503 -20.62 7.35 -13.22
C LEU A 503 -20.45 6.09 -14.06
N TRP A 504 -20.66 4.91 -13.46
CA TRP A 504 -20.41 3.59 -14.05
C TRP A 504 -21.61 2.64 -13.88
N PRO A 505 -22.75 2.93 -14.53
CA PRO A 505 -23.97 2.14 -14.39
C PRO A 505 -23.80 0.66 -14.79
N ALA A 506 -22.83 0.35 -15.66
CA ALA A 506 -22.52 -1.03 -16.05
C ALA A 506 -22.06 -1.93 -14.89
N LEU A 507 -21.62 -1.35 -13.77
CA LEU A 507 -21.19 -2.09 -12.57
C LEU A 507 -22.34 -2.32 -11.57
N VAL A 508 -23.49 -1.67 -11.73
CA VAL A 508 -24.54 -1.62 -10.71
C VAL A 508 -25.86 -2.14 -11.26
N LYS A 509 -26.40 -3.21 -10.65
CA LYS A 509 -27.70 -3.78 -10.99
C LYS A 509 -28.87 -3.01 -10.37
N SER A 510 -28.71 -2.60 -9.11
CA SER A 510 -29.67 -1.78 -8.38
C SER A 510 -28.99 -1.06 -7.23
N VAL A 511 -29.62 0.01 -6.72
CA VAL A 511 -29.15 0.76 -5.56
C VAL A 511 -30.19 0.72 -4.45
N VAL A 512 -29.77 0.43 -3.22
CA VAL A 512 -30.57 0.54 -2.00
C VAL A 512 -29.95 1.59 -1.09
N LEU A 513 -30.70 2.65 -0.80
CA LEU A 513 -30.26 3.78 0.01
C LEU A 513 -30.85 3.69 1.42
N VAL A 514 -29.98 3.47 2.41
CA VAL A 514 -30.39 3.35 3.82
C VAL A 514 -30.02 4.64 4.55
N ASN A 515 -30.99 5.51 4.80
CA ASN A 515 -30.78 6.83 5.45
C ASN A 515 -29.62 7.61 4.80
N SER A 516 -29.59 7.67 3.46
CA SER A 516 -28.45 8.17 2.69
C SER A 516 -28.17 9.65 2.92
N ALA A 517 -26.89 10.02 2.86
CA ALA A 517 -26.46 11.41 2.70
C ALA A 517 -26.66 11.87 1.25
N GLY A 518 -26.61 13.18 1.03
CA GLY A 518 -26.86 13.81 -0.26
C GLY A 518 -28.33 14.14 -0.49
N ASN A 519 -28.60 15.21 -1.24
CA ASN A 519 -29.95 15.63 -1.59
C ASN A 519 -30.49 14.73 -2.72
N VAL A 520 -31.39 13.80 -2.39
CA VAL A 520 -32.09 12.95 -3.38
C VAL A 520 -33.41 13.61 -3.86
N VAL A 521 -33.59 14.91 -3.60
CA VAL A 521 -34.81 15.65 -3.92
C VAL A 521 -34.72 16.22 -5.35
N PRO A 522 -35.70 15.95 -6.25
CA PRO A 522 -35.74 16.55 -7.58
C PRO A 522 -35.80 18.08 -7.52
N GLY A 523 -34.97 18.78 -8.31
CA GLY A 523 -34.99 20.25 -8.45
C GLY A 523 -33.89 21.02 -7.72
N TYR A 524 -32.90 20.34 -7.15
CA TYR A 524 -31.75 21.00 -6.50
C TYR A 524 -30.62 21.26 -7.51
N SER A 525 -30.11 22.50 -7.56
CA SER A 525 -28.94 22.84 -8.37
C SER A 525 -27.68 22.14 -7.86
N PRO A 526 -26.77 21.67 -8.73
CA PRO A 526 -25.49 21.14 -8.29
C PRO A 526 -24.76 22.19 -7.46
N LEU A 527 -24.30 21.83 -6.26
CA LEU A 527 -23.31 22.64 -5.57
C LEU A 527 -22.05 22.70 -6.46
N PRO A 528 -21.44 23.88 -6.66
CA PRO A 528 -20.19 23.95 -7.39
C PRO A 528 -19.17 23.05 -6.70
N ILE A 529 -18.51 22.20 -7.48
CA ILE A 529 -17.41 21.36 -7.02
C ILE A 529 -16.24 22.30 -6.73
N SER A 530 -16.14 22.78 -5.49
CA SER A 530 -15.02 23.60 -5.06
C SER A 530 -13.79 22.70 -4.91
N ARG A 531 -12.78 22.90 -5.76
CA ARG A 531 -11.47 22.22 -5.68
C ARG A 531 -10.72 22.53 -4.37
N GLU A 532 -11.06 23.63 -3.70
CA GLU A 532 -10.54 23.99 -2.38
C GLU A 532 -11.70 23.94 -1.35
N ARG A 533 -11.76 22.89 -0.53
CA ARG A 533 -12.57 22.90 0.70
C ARG A 533 -11.65 23.20 1.87
N ARG A 534 -11.27 24.47 2.04
CA ARG A 534 -10.75 24.92 3.34
C ARG A 534 -11.89 24.87 4.34
N VAL A 535 -11.81 23.98 5.31
CA VAL A 535 -12.77 23.88 6.39
C VAL A 535 -12.51 25.02 7.37
N PRO A 536 -13.50 25.91 7.61
CA PRO A 536 -13.31 27.02 8.52
C PRO A 536 -12.91 26.54 9.92
N PHE A 537 -11.98 27.22 10.59
CA PHE A 537 -11.51 26.88 11.94
C PHE A 537 -12.64 26.60 12.94
N GLY A 538 -13.78 27.30 12.83
CA GLY A 538 -14.96 27.05 13.66
C GLY A 538 -15.61 25.67 13.42
N ALA A 539 -15.67 25.22 12.17
CA ALA A 539 -16.12 23.87 11.83
C ALA A 539 -15.11 22.82 12.33
N GLN A 540 -13.82 23.15 12.33
CA GLN A 540 -12.79 22.28 12.90
C GLN A 540 -12.96 22.04 14.39
N LEU A 541 -13.14 23.12 15.15
CA LEU A 541 -13.37 23.06 16.59
C LEU A 541 -14.71 22.37 16.92
N GLY A 542 -15.77 22.72 16.21
CA GLY A 542 -17.10 22.11 16.39
C GLY A 542 -17.07 20.61 16.16
N ALA A 543 -16.31 20.16 15.16
CA ALA A 543 -16.16 18.74 14.89
C ALA A 543 -15.27 18.05 15.95
N ARG A 544 -14.19 18.66 16.45
CA ARG A 544 -13.44 18.12 17.60
C ARG A 544 -14.31 17.96 18.86
N LEU A 545 -15.21 18.92 19.12
CA LEU A 545 -16.18 18.85 20.22
C LEU A 545 -17.21 17.74 20.00
N LEU A 546 -17.72 17.60 18.77
CA LEU A 546 -18.63 16.52 18.41
C LEU A 546 -17.97 15.15 18.58
N LEU A 547 -16.72 14.98 18.15
CA LEU A 547 -15.96 13.75 18.35
C LEU A 547 -15.85 13.42 19.84
N PHE A 548 -15.43 14.38 20.66
CA PHE A 548 -15.32 14.20 22.10
C PHE A 548 -16.67 13.82 22.73
N PHE A 549 -17.75 14.49 22.32
CA PHE A 549 -19.11 14.19 22.77
C PHE A 549 -19.54 12.76 22.37
N LEU A 550 -19.29 12.36 21.12
CA LEU A 550 -19.59 11.01 20.63
C LEU A 550 -18.76 9.96 21.36
N GLN A 551 -17.48 10.22 21.62
CA GLN A 551 -16.60 9.30 22.34
C GLN A 551 -17.13 9.01 23.76
N ILE A 552 -17.65 10.02 24.45
CA ILE A 552 -18.23 9.86 25.78
C ILE A 552 -19.57 9.12 25.75
N ASN A 553 -20.39 9.33 24.71
CA ASN A 553 -21.79 8.92 24.71
C ASN A 553 -22.13 7.74 23.77
N VAL A 554 -21.19 7.25 22.96
CA VAL A 554 -21.45 6.24 21.92
C VAL A 554 -22.13 4.98 22.48
N LYS A 555 -21.71 4.49 23.65
CA LYS A 555 -22.28 3.29 24.28
C LYS A 555 -23.74 3.50 24.68
N LYS A 556 -24.07 4.69 25.16
CA LYS A 556 -25.44 5.06 25.53
C LYS A 556 -26.31 5.17 24.28
N PHE A 557 -25.88 5.97 23.30
CA PHE A 557 -26.61 6.14 22.04
C PHE A 557 -26.82 4.83 21.28
N LEU A 558 -25.80 3.95 21.25
CA LEU A 558 -25.95 2.65 20.62
C LEU A 558 -27.01 1.79 21.29
N LYS A 559 -27.07 1.76 22.62
CA LYS A 559 -28.12 1.01 23.32
C LYS A 559 -29.52 1.56 23.00
N ASP A 560 -29.65 2.88 22.94
CA ASP A 560 -30.91 3.54 22.58
C ASP A 560 -31.32 3.24 21.12
N CYS A 561 -30.36 3.11 20.21
CA CYS A 561 -30.57 2.74 18.81
C CYS A 561 -30.84 1.24 18.57
N TYR A 562 -30.69 0.38 19.58
CA TYR A 562 -30.94 -1.07 19.49
C TYR A 562 -32.13 -1.50 20.38
N PRO A 563 -33.36 -0.97 20.13
CA PRO A 563 -34.51 -1.19 21.02
C PRO A 563 -34.98 -2.66 21.06
N VAL A 564 -34.73 -3.44 20.01
CA VAL A 564 -35.19 -4.83 19.89
C VAL A 564 -34.17 -5.83 20.42
N LYS A 565 -32.87 -5.57 20.20
CA LYS A 565 -31.76 -6.45 20.62
C LYS A 565 -30.64 -5.62 21.25
N PRO A 566 -30.82 -5.04 22.44
CA PRO A 566 -29.83 -4.14 23.06
C PRO A 566 -28.49 -4.84 23.35
N ALA A 567 -28.49 -6.17 23.51
CA ALA A 567 -27.27 -6.97 23.65
C ALA A 567 -26.36 -6.93 22.41
N ARG A 568 -26.86 -6.50 21.24
CA ARG A 568 -26.06 -6.32 20.02
C ARG A 568 -25.30 -4.99 20.00
N ALA A 569 -25.64 -4.03 20.86
CA ALA A 569 -24.78 -2.90 21.20
C ALA A 569 -23.67 -3.37 22.19
N ASP A 570 -22.88 -4.33 21.72
CA ASP A 570 -21.81 -4.97 22.48
C ASP A 570 -20.55 -4.09 22.56
N ASP A 571 -19.66 -4.41 23.50
CA ASP A 571 -18.42 -3.65 23.70
C ASP A 571 -17.52 -3.69 22.46
N PHE A 572 -17.58 -4.78 21.67
CA PHE A 572 -16.90 -4.85 20.39
C PHE A 572 -17.37 -3.77 19.40
N LEU A 573 -18.68 -3.63 19.17
CA LEU A 573 -19.22 -2.59 18.29
C LEU A 573 -18.85 -1.20 18.77
N VAL A 574 -18.99 -0.94 20.07
CA VAL A 574 -18.61 0.33 20.69
C VAL A 574 -17.15 0.65 20.41
N THR A 575 -16.24 -0.30 20.67
CA THR A 575 -14.81 -0.17 20.44
C THR A 575 -14.48 0.11 18.98
N GLU A 576 -15.02 -0.67 18.05
CA GLU A 576 -14.73 -0.47 16.63
C GLU A 576 -15.34 0.84 16.08
N MET A 577 -16.46 1.31 16.62
CA MET A 577 -17.01 2.62 16.25
C MET A 577 -16.12 3.76 16.77
N LEU A 578 -15.70 3.72 18.03
CA LEU A 578 -14.74 4.70 18.57
C LEU A 578 -13.47 4.77 17.71
N ARG A 579 -13.00 3.60 17.27
CA ARG A 579 -11.87 3.47 16.36
C ARG A 579 -12.14 4.10 14.99
N ALA A 580 -13.28 3.81 14.37
CA ALA A 580 -13.64 4.32 13.04
C ALA A 580 -13.80 5.85 13.01
N VAL A 581 -14.26 6.45 14.12
CA VAL A 581 -14.51 7.89 14.22
C VAL A 581 -13.22 8.69 14.52
N SER A 582 -12.21 8.07 15.12
CA SER A 582 -11.01 8.78 15.64
C SER A 582 -10.09 9.40 14.57
N PHE A 583 -10.13 8.96 13.31
CA PHE A 583 -9.19 9.45 12.28
C PHE A 583 -9.81 10.42 11.28
N LEU A 584 -11.04 10.16 10.82
CA LEU A 584 -11.61 10.93 9.71
C LEU A 584 -12.00 12.36 10.13
N PHE A 585 -12.19 12.60 11.44
CA PHE A 585 -12.33 13.95 11.95
C PHE A 585 -11.10 14.77 11.54
N PHE A 586 -9.86 14.35 11.81
CA PHE A 586 -8.65 15.13 11.43
C PHE A 586 -8.48 15.34 9.91
N CYS A 587 -8.91 14.42 9.05
CA CYS A 587 -8.73 14.59 7.60
C CYS A 587 -9.81 15.42 6.91
N ILE A 588 -11.07 15.34 7.34
CA ILE A 588 -12.13 16.24 6.83
C ILE A 588 -11.98 17.64 7.43
N ILE A 589 -11.51 17.73 8.68
CA ILE A 589 -11.42 18.99 9.42
C ILE A 589 -10.19 19.82 9.06
N ASP A 590 -9.02 19.21 8.94
CA ASP A 590 -7.78 19.96 8.67
C ASP A 590 -7.50 20.16 7.16
N SER A 591 -8.54 20.03 6.31
CA SER A 591 -8.52 20.40 4.88
C SER A 591 -8.76 21.89 4.68
#